data_AF-A0AA38P9R0-F1
#
_entry.id   AF-A0AA38P9R0-F1
#
_cell.length_a   1.000
_cell.length_b   1.000
_cell.length_c   1.000
_cell.angle_alpha   90.00
_cell.angle_beta   90.00
_cell.angle_gamma   90.00
#
_symmetry.space_group_name_H-M   'P 1'
#
loop_
_entity.id
_entity.type
_entity.pdbx_description
1 polymer ?
#
loop_
_entity_poly.entity_id
_entity_poly.type
_entity_poly.pdbx_seq_one_letter_code
_entity_poly.pdbx_strand_id
1 'polypeptide(L)'
;MTPDLSLPHPRPEERGLQPDMHEQHASSYISIFDSYPLLRHHPRPIFESKAGTSALRPPSVTPFPNSSFSLSSTSAAPSTFAFSVLSACHFLRLATVSQLLDSQKRVCQYEIPGGGSCRDASCEDLHLSRIGTSTGQVIAEPSTQDTANYLSGALPDHWSTAYGSSFPTRIMTALEDARINHPTETFEERVLRVCETLRPHPLTS
;
A
#
# COMPACT_ATOMS: atom_id res chain seq x y z
N MET A 1 50.35 43.16 27.81
CA MET A 1 49.49 43.71 28.88
C MET A 1 48.10 43.84 28.32
N THR A 2 47.27 42.82 28.50
CA THR A 2 45.90 42.71 27.98
C THR A 2 44.97 42.71 29.18
N PRO A 3 43.94 43.58 29.23
CA PRO A 3 43.01 43.60 30.36
C PRO A 3 42.02 42.44 30.26
N ASP A 4 41.96 41.72 31.38
CA ASP A 4 40.97 40.71 31.75
C ASP A 4 39.59 41.34 31.92
N LEU A 5 38.59 40.84 31.19
CA LEU A 5 37.19 41.24 31.29
C LEU A 5 36.36 40.00 31.69
N SER A 6 36.42 39.69 32.99
CA SER A 6 35.57 38.70 33.63
C SER A 6 34.33 39.40 34.21
N LEU A 7 33.22 39.41 33.47
CA LEU A 7 31.91 39.91 33.93
C LEU A 7 31.04 38.74 34.42
N PRO A 8 30.63 38.69 35.70
CA PRO A 8 29.77 37.62 36.20
C PRO A 8 28.32 37.83 35.75
N HIS A 9 27.75 36.84 35.07
CA HIS A 9 26.32 36.78 34.75
C HIS A 9 25.49 36.54 36.03
N PRO A 10 24.44 37.32 36.30
CA PRO A 10 23.51 37.03 37.39
C PRO A 10 22.69 35.77 37.05
N ARG A 11 22.57 34.89 38.05
CA ARG A 11 21.73 33.69 37.96
C ARG A 11 20.27 34.08 37.75
N PRO A 12 19.54 33.40 36.83
CA PRO A 12 18.11 33.60 36.69
C PRO A 12 17.39 33.09 37.94
N GLU A 13 16.58 33.96 38.51
CA GLU A 13 15.75 33.70 39.68
C GLU A 13 14.74 32.58 39.40
N GLU A 14 14.75 31.54 40.25
CA GLU A 14 13.68 30.55 40.35
C GLU A 14 12.38 31.25 40.77
N ARG A 15 11.57 31.65 39.80
CA ARG A 15 10.16 31.94 40.06
C ARG A 15 9.46 30.64 40.41
N GLY A 16 9.13 30.51 41.70
CA GLY A 16 8.27 29.45 42.21
C GLY A 16 7.01 29.35 41.36
N LEU A 17 6.87 28.22 40.68
CA LEU A 17 5.66 27.82 39.99
C LEU A 17 4.59 27.60 41.06
N GLN A 18 3.65 28.54 41.15
CA GLN A 18 2.40 28.28 41.85
C GLN A 18 1.69 27.12 41.16
N PRO A 19 1.22 26.10 41.91
CA PRO A 19 0.33 25.09 41.36
C PRO A 19 -1.03 25.74 41.12
N ASP A 20 -1.18 26.33 39.94
CA ASP A 20 -2.42 26.91 39.46
C ASP A 20 -3.46 25.79 39.29
N MET A 21 -4.58 25.93 39.99
CA MET A 21 -5.68 24.99 40.11
C MET A 21 -6.45 24.77 38.78
N HIS A 22 -5.82 24.17 37.78
CA HIS A 22 -6.47 23.82 36.50
C HIS A 22 -7.07 22.40 36.51
N GLU A 23 -7.79 22.03 37.57
CA GLU A 23 -8.38 20.69 37.71
C GLU A 23 -9.91 20.70 37.63
N GLN A 24 -10.53 21.37 36.64
CA GLN A 24 -12.01 21.37 36.55
C GLN A 24 -12.64 21.24 35.16
N HIS A 25 -11.90 20.96 34.09
CA HIS A 25 -12.52 20.70 32.77
C HIS A 25 -11.85 19.54 32.01
N ALA A 26 -11.70 18.39 32.67
CA ALA A 26 -11.57 17.13 31.94
C ALA A 26 -12.93 16.80 31.31
N SER A 27 -13.21 17.36 30.13
CA SER A 27 -14.34 16.89 29.33
C SER A 27 -14.15 15.40 29.09
N SER A 28 -15.17 14.60 29.43
CA SER A 28 -15.16 13.15 29.21
C SER A 28 -14.82 12.90 27.75
N TYR A 29 -13.66 12.29 27.51
CA TYR A 29 -13.22 11.99 26.15
C TYR A 29 -14.21 10.99 25.53
N ILE A 30 -14.95 11.43 24.52
CA ILE A 30 -15.82 10.57 23.73
C ILE A 30 -14.96 9.99 22.61
N SER A 31 -14.79 8.67 22.61
CA SER A 31 -13.96 8.00 21.62
C SER A 31 -14.63 8.06 20.26
N ILE A 32 -13.87 8.41 19.21
CA ILE A 32 -14.38 8.41 17.83
C ILE A 32 -14.91 7.02 17.45
N PHE A 33 -14.35 5.96 18.06
CA PHE A 33 -14.79 4.57 17.87
C PHE A 33 -16.10 4.22 18.58
N ASP A 34 -16.66 5.11 19.40
CA ASP A 34 -17.97 4.90 20.03
C ASP A 34 -19.11 4.92 19.00
N SER A 35 -18.89 5.58 17.86
CA SER A 35 -19.86 5.63 16.76
C SER A 35 -19.77 4.44 15.79
N TYR A 36 -18.77 3.55 15.95
CA TYR A 36 -18.48 2.47 14.99
C TYR A 36 -18.40 1.10 15.68
N PRO A 37 -19.54 0.50 16.07
CA PRO A 37 -19.58 -0.74 16.84
C PRO A 37 -18.90 -1.92 16.15
N LEU A 38 -18.87 -1.95 14.82
CA LEU A 38 -18.23 -3.03 14.04
C LEU A 38 -16.70 -3.05 14.19
N LEU A 39 -16.07 -1.92 14.50
CA LEU A 39 -14.61 -1.84 14.71
C LEU A 39 -14.18 -2.27 16.13
N ARG A 40 -15.14 -2.45 17.05
CA ARG A 40 -14.86 -2.88 18.43
C ARG A 40 -14.59 -4.38 18.56
N HIS A 41 -14.91 -5.16 17.53
CA HIS A 41 -14.65 -6.59 17.51
C HIS A 41 -13.22 -6.88 17.06
N HIS A 42 -12.24 -6.46 17.86
CA HIS A 42 -10.92 -7.09 17.77
C HIS A 42 -10.98 -8.43 18.51
N PRO A 43 -10.84 -9.57 17.82
CA PRO A 43 -10.66 -10.85 18.49
C PRO A 43 -9.42 -10.73 19.37
N ARG A 44 -9.60 -10.87 20.69
CA ARG A 44 -8.47 -10.86 21.62
C ARG A 44 -7.55 -12.02 21.23
N PRO A 45 -6.23 -11.79 21.08
CA PRO A 45 -5.29 -12.89 21.00
C PRO A 45 -5.43 -13.70 22.29
N ILE A 46 -5.78 -14.97 22.14
CA ILE A 46 -5.86 -15.93 23.24
C ILE A 46 -4.45 -16.09 23.78
N PHE A 47 -4.13 -15.37 24.86
CA PHE A 47 -2.97 -15.69 25.68
C PHE A 47 -3.31 -16.97 26.44
N GLU A 48 -2.83 -18.10 25.91
CA GLU A 48 -2.86 -19.39 26.58
C GLU A 48 -2.03 -19.33 27.87
N SER A 49 -2.70 -19.14 29.01
CA SER A 49 -2.13 -19.48 30.31
C SER A 49 -2.06 -21.00 30.45
N LYS A 50 -0.83 -21.47 30.33
CA LYS A 50 -0.31 -22.82 30.56
C LYS A 50 -0.71 -23.40 31.93
N ALA A 51 -1.55 -24.43 31.96
CA ALA A 51 -1.49 -25.56 32.89
C ALA A 51 -2.56 -26.62 32.56
N GLY A 52 -2.17 -27.89 32.44
CA GLY A 52 -3.09 -29.02 32.60
C GLY A 52 -3.16 -30.02 31.44
N THR A 53 -2.31 -31.03 31.53
CA THR A 53 -2.24 -32.30 30.78
C THR A 53 -3.59 -32.96 30.49
N SER A 54 -3.92 -33.22 29.21
CA SER A 54 -4.36 -34.54 28.68
C SER A 54 -4.89 -34.51 27.24
N ALA A 55 -4.47 -35.54 26.50
CA ALA A 55 -5.17 -36.22 25.39
C ALA A 55 -5.30 -35.53 24.00
N LEU A 56 -4.35 -35.90 23.12
CA LEU A 56 -4.52 -36.38 21.74
C LEU A 56 -5.84 -36.05 21.01
N ARG A 57 -5.81 -35.04 20.14
CA ARG A 57 -6.49 -35.05 18.82
C ARG A 57 -5.97 -33.90 17.92
N PRO A 58 -5.58 -34.15 16.65
CA PRO A 58 -5.25 -33.06 15.74
C PRO A 58 -6.55 -32.45 15.20
N PRO A 59 -6.74 -31.11 15.25
CA PRO A 59 -7.80 -30.47 14.48
C PRO A 59 -7.34 -30.30 13.02
N SER A 60 -8.25 -30.66 12.12
CA SER A 60 -8.13 -30.56 10.68
C SER A 60 -7.77 -29.15 10.22
N VAL A 61 -6.89 -29.12 9.22
CA VAL A 61 -6.51 -27.96 8.42
C VAL A 61 -7.78 -27.32 7.84
N THR A 62 -8.14 -26.13 8.32
CA THR A 62 -9.12 -25.28 7.64
C THR A 62 -8.43 -24.60 6.47
N PRO A 63 -8.95 -24.70 5.24
CA PRO A 63 -8.43 -23.92 4.12
C PRO A 63 -8.70 -22.44 4.37
N PHE A 64 -7.72 -21.63 3.99
CA PHE A 64 -7.78 -20.17 3.90
C PHE A 64 -9.15 -19.67 3.41
N PRO A 65 -9.70 -18.57 3.97
CA PRO A 65 -10.79 -17.88 3.31
C PRO A 65 -10.23 -17.26 2.03
N ASN A 66 -10.51 -17.90 0.89
CA ASN A 66 -10.46 -17.22 -0.40
C ASN A 66 -11.30 -15.94 -0.24
N SER A 67 -10.64 -14.79 -0.30
CA SER A 67 -11.33 -13.51 -0.52
C SER A 67 -11.85 -13.51 -1.94
N SER A 68 -12.97 -14.21 -2.15
CA SER A 68 -13.82 -14.01 -3.31
C SER A 68 -14.52 -12.69 -3.10
N PHE A 69 -13.91 -11.61 -3.58
CA PHE A 69 -14.61 -10.34 -3.76
C PHE A 69 -15.68 -10.60 -4.83
N SER A 70 -16.90 -10.92 -4.40
CA SER A 70 -18.06 -10.86 -5.29
C SER A 70 -18.32 -9.39 -5.63
N LEU A 71 -17.57 -8.89 -6.60
CA LEU A 71 -17.86 -7.64 -7.29
C LEU A 71 -19.17 -7.85 -8.04
N SER A 72 -20.24 -7.38 -7.42
CA SER A 72 -21.54 -7.26 -8.04
C SER A 72 -21.36 -6.56 -9.39
N SER A 73 -21.79 -7.24 -10.46
CA SER A 73 -21.72 -6.78 -11.85
C SER A 73 -22.55 -5.51 -12.01
N THR A 74 -21.97 -4.39 -11.62
CA THR A 74 -22.52 -3.07 -11.88
C THR A 74 -21.76 -2.57 -13.10
N SER A 75 -22.49 -2.30 -14.18
CA SER A 75 -21.98 -1.69 -15.40
C SER A 75 -21.17 -0.44 -15.05
N ALA A 76 -19.85 -0.59 -14.95
CA ALA A 76 -18.96 0.46 -14.51
C ALA A 76 -18.89 1.51 -15.63
N ALA A 77 -19.26 2.75 -15.30
CA ALA A 77 -18.98 3.89 -16.14
C ALA A 77 -17.47 3.91 -16.49
N PRO A 78 -17.08 4.41 -17.68
CA PRO A 78 -15.70 4.34 -18.18
C PRO A 78 -14.65 4.89 -17.19
N SER A 79 -15.04 5.84 -16.33
CA SER A 79 -14.19 6.42 -15.29
C SER A 79 -13.80 5.45 -14.16
N THR A 80 -14.66 4.49 -13.81
CA THR A 80 -14.39 3.56 -12.68
C THR A 80 -13.44 2.42 -13.10
N PHE A 81 -13.51 2.02 -14.37
CA PHE A 81 -12.61 1.02 -14.95
C PHE A 81 -11.16 1.55 -15.01
N ALA A 82 -10.97 2.77 -15.54
CA ALA A 82 -9.65 3.39 -15.61
C ALA A 82 -9.00 3.52 -14.22
N PHE A 83 -9.77 3.92 -13.20
CA PHE A 83 -9.28 4.02 -11.83
C PHE A 83 -8.85 2.67 -11.25
N SER A 84 -9.60 1.61 -11.55
CA SER A 84 -9.29 0.25 -11.09
C SER A 84 -8.00 -0.27 -11.73
N VAL A 85 -7.84 -0.06 -13.04
CA VAL A 85 -6.63 -0.45 -13.78
C VAL A 85 -5.41 0.35 -13.28
N LEU A 86 -5.54 1.66 -13.07
CA LEU A 86 -4.46 2.50 -12.55
C LEU A 86 -4.04 2.06 -11.14
N SER A 87 -5.00 1.76 -10.27
CA SER A 87 -4.72 1.23 -8.93
C SER A 87 -4.00 -0.12 -9.02
N ALA A 88 -4.40 -0.98 -9.95
CA ALA A 88 -3.78 -2.28 -10.19
C ALA A 88 -2.33 -2.14 -10.69
N CYS A 89 -2.05 -1.18 -11.58
CA CYS A 89 -0.68 -0.86 -12.02
C CYS A 89 0.21 -0.39 -10.87
N HIS A 90 -0.33 0.37 -9.93
CA HIS A 90 0.40 0.79 -8.73
C HIS A 90 0.81 -0.40 -7.87
N PHE A 91 -0.10 -1.35 -7.62
CA PHE A 91 0.22 -2.58 -6.89
C PHE A 91 1.27 -3.43 -7.60
N LEU A 92 1.18 -3.55 -8.94
CA LEU A 92 2.17 -4.28 -9.73
C LEU A 92 3.56 -3.65 -9.58
N ARG A 93 3.67 -2.33 -9.64
CA ARG A 93 4.94 -1.63 -9.42
C ARG A 93 5.49 -1.86 -8.02
N LEU A 94 4.66 -1.79 -6.99
CA LEU A 94 5.10 -2.09 -5.63
C LEU A 94 5.62 -3.53 -5.51
N ALA A 95 4.95 -4.49 -6.15
CA ALA A 95 5.40 -5.88 -6.19
C ALA A 95 6.76 -6.02 -6.91
N THR A 96 6.93 -5.40 -8.08
CA THR A 96 8.20 -5.40 -8.81
C THR A 96 9.31 -4.74 -8.02
N VAL A 97 9.04 -3.58 -7.41
CA VAL A 97 10.04 -2.92 -6.57
C VAL A 97 10.37 -3.82 -5.38
N SER A 98 9.39 -4.47 -4.73
CA SER A 98 9.63 -5.40 -3.62
C SER A 98 10.59 -6.54 -3.98
N GLN A 99 10.60 -7.00 -5.24
CA GLN A 99 11.55 -8.01 -5.72
C GLN A 99 12.96 -7.43 -5.92
N LEU A 100 13.06 -6.13 -6.20
CA LEU A 100 14.33 -5.41 -6.37
C LEU A 100 14.87 -4.86 -5.05
N LEU A 101 14.08 -4.88 -3.98
CA LEU A 101 14.55 -4.52 -2.66
C LEU A 101 15.56 -5.57 -2.20
N ASP A 102 16.68 -5.08 -1.70
CA ASP A 102 17.65 -5.94 -1.06
C ASP A 102 16.99 -6.59 0.16
N SER A 103 16.86 -7.92 0.12
CA SER A 103 16.30 -8.72 1.21
C SER A 103 17.02 -8.53 2.55
N GLN A 104 18.24 -7.98 2.53
CA GLN A 104 19.01 -7.67 3.75
C GLN A 104 18.64 -6.29 4.34
N LYS A 105 18.00 -5.41 3.57
CA LYS A 105 17.59 -4.09 4.04
C LYS A 105 16.22 -4.15 4.72
N ARG A 106 16.09 -3.43 5.83
CA ARG A 106 14.85 -3.34 6.60
C ARG A 106 14.02 -2.15 6.13
N VAL A 107 12.71 -2.22 6.31
CA VAL A 107 11.83 -1.06 6.13
C VAL A 107 12.10 -0.07 7.26
N CYS A 108 12.18 1.22 6.93
CA CYS A 108 12.42 2.26 7.92
C CYS A 108 11.32 2.25 8.99
N GLN A 109 11.74 2.19 10.26
CA GLN A 109 10.82 2.16 11.41
C GLN A 109 9.88 3.36 11.52
N TYR A 110 10.22 4.49 10.87
CA TYR A 110 9.38 5.69 10.90
C TYR A 110 8.21 5.64 9.91
N GLU A 111 8.21 4.68 8.98
CA GLU A 111 7.15 4.54 7.99
C GLU A 111 6.05 3.54 8.41
N ILE A 112 6.37 2.56 9.26
CA ILE A 112 5.42 1.55 9.74
C ILE A 112 5.13 1.77 11.24
N PRO A 113 3.87 1.78 11.71
CA PRO A 113 2.58 1.89 11.00
C PRO A 113 2.03 3.33 10.93
N GLY A 114 2.86 4.33 11.25
CA GLY A 114 2.41 5.69 11.61
C GLY A 114 2.39 6.74 10.50
N GLY A 115 2.63 6.39 9.24
CA GLY A 115 2.62 7.36 8.12
C GLY A 115 3.66 8.48 8.25
N GLY A 116 4.70 8.28 9.07
CA GLY A 116 5.79 9.23 9.21
C GLY A 116 6.67 9.24 7.96
N SER A 117 7.11 10.42 7.55
CA SER A 117 8.15 10.56 6.54
C SER A 117 9.51 10.61 7.22
N CYS A 118 10.41 9.69 6.91
CA CYS A 118 11.79 9.80 7.38
C CYS A 118 12.44 11.06 6.79
N ARG A 119 13.00 11.90 7.66
CA ARG A 119 13.68 13.15 7.29
C ARG A 119 15.20 13.00 7.18
N ASP A 120 15.73 11.84 7.53
CA ASP A 120 17.15 11.57 7.42
C ASP A 120 17.52 11.32 5.96
N ALA A 121 18.45 12.14 5.45
CA ALA A 121 18.99 12.02 4.10
C ALA A 121 19.97 10.85 3.97
N SER A 122 20.56 10.42 5.10
CA SER A 122 21.51 9.31 5.20
C SER A 122 20.89 8.00 5.68
N CYS A 123 19.55 7.91 5.76
CA CYS A 123 18.89 6.68 6.15
C CYS A 123 19.12 5.58 5.10
N GLU A 124 19.71 4.47 5.53
CA GLU A 124 20.04 3.32 4.66
C GLU A 124 18.88 2.31 4.51
N ASP A 125 17.87 2.45 5.37
CA ASP A 125 16.65 1.63 5.39
C ASP A 125 15.74 1.94 4.17
N LEU A 126 14.81 1.02 3.91
CA LEU A 126 13.88 1.12 2.80
C LEU A 126 12.73 2.08 3.12
N HIS A 127 12.52 3.03 2.20
CA HIS A 127 11.47 4.04 2.27
C HIS A 127 10.41 3.78 1.19
N LEU A 128 9.26 3.24 1.59
CA LEU A 128 8.10 2.95 0.74
C LEU A 128 7.58 4.21 0.05
N SER A 129 7.64 5.36 0.73
CA SER A 129 7.20 6.64 0.15
C SER A 129 8.07 7.07 -1.04
N ARG A 130 9.35 6.67 -1.06
CA ARG A 130 10.29 7.00 -2.15
C ARG A 130 10.22 5.99 -3.30
N ILE A 131 9.75 4.78 -3.03
CA ILE A 131 9.64 3.67 -3.98
C ILE A 131 8.58 3.94 -5.07
N GLY A 132 7.59 4.81 -4.82
CA GLY A 132 6.54 5.16 -5.80
C GLY A 132 6.68 6.54 -6.46
N THR A 133 7.53 7.43 -5.94
CA THR A 133 7.70 8.79 -6.47
C THR A 133 8.96 8.85 -7.31
N SER A 134 8.80 9.23 -8.57
CA SER A 134 9.75 9.30 -9.69
C SER A 134 11.05 10.11 -9.50
N THR A 135 11.41 10.49 -8.28
CA THR A 135 12.46 11.48 -8.00
C THR A 135 13.84 10.93 -7.66
N GLY A 136 14.20 9.69 -8.00
CA GLY A 136 15.62 9.33 -7.91
C GLY A 136 16.03 7.88 -8.09
N GLN A 137 15.10 6.93 -8.01
CA GLN A 137 15.37 5.55 -8.35
C GLN A 137 14.55 5.23 -9.59
N VAL A 138 15.21 4.80 -10.67
CA VAL A 138 14.55 4.27 -11.86
C VAL A 138 13.65 3.14 -11.38
N ILE A 139 12.34 3.43 -11.24
CA ILE A 139 11.36 2.39 -10.94
C ILE A 139 11.44 1.46 -12.14
N ALA A 140 12.06 0.30 -11.95
CA ALA A 140 12.19 -0.68 -13.00
C ALA A 140 10.78 -1.00 -13.47
N GLU A 141 10.53 -0.73 -14.75
CA GLU A 141 9.25 -1.06 -15.35
C GLU A 141 9.02 -2.56 -15.19
N PRO A 142 7.84 -2.99 -14.69
CA PRO A 142 7.53 -4.41 -14.60
C PRO A 142 7.67 -5.06 -15.98
N SER A 143 8.14 -6.31 -15.99
CA SER A 143 8.22 -7.07 -17.24
C SER A 143 6.86 -7.13 -17.93
N THR A 144 6.85 -7.10 -19.27
CA THR A 144 5.64 -7.28 -20.07
C THR A 144 4.91 -8.57 -19.69
N GLN A 145 5.67 -9.63 -19.38
CA GLN A 145 5.15 -10.93 -18.97
C GLN A 145 4.43 -10.84 -17.61
N ASP A 146 5.02 -10.19 -16.62
CA ASP A 146 4.42 -10.02 -15.29
C ASP A 146 3.16 -9.17 -15.36
N THR A 147 3.22 -8.11 -16.18
CA THR A 147 2.09 -7.23 -16.44
C THR A 147 0.94 -7.99 -17.09
N ALA A 148 1.22 -8.80 -18.12
CA ALA A 148 0.21 -9.60 -18.80
C ALA A 148 -0.45 -10.63 -17.88
N ASN A 149 0.35 -11.34 -17.07
CA ASN A 149 -0.15 -12.31 -16.10
C ASN A 149 -1.05 -11.63 -15.06
N TYR A 150 -0.59 -10.51 -14.50
CA TYR A 150 -1.34 -9.76 -13.51
C TYR A 150 -2.65 -9.20 -14.08
N LEU A 151 -2.61 -8.57 -15.25
CA LEU A 151 -3.79 -8.03 -15.93
C LEU A 151 -4.79 -9.13 -16.27
N SER A 152 -4.33 -10.33 -16.64
CA SER A 152 -5.24 -11.46 -16.94
C SER A 152 -6.11 -11.88 -15.74
N GLY A 153 -5.62 -11.68 -14.51
CA GLY A 153 -6.36 -11.95 -13.27
C GLY A 153 -7.09 -10.74 -12.70
N ALA A 154 -6.66 -9.52 -13.05
CA ALA A 154 -7.27 -8.27 -12.56
C ALA A 154 -8.43 -7.77 -13.45
N LEU A 155 -8.45 -8.16 -14.74
CA LEU A 155 -9.49 -7.76 -15.68
C LEU A 155 -10.76 -8.61 -15.52
N PRO A 156 -11.94 -8.08 -15.88
CA PRO A 156 -13.20 -8.79 -15.71
C PRO A 156 -13.27 -10.14 -16.45
N ASP A 157 -13.94 -11.13 -15.85
CA ASP A 157 -14.05 -12.51 -16.37
C ASP A 157 -14.60 -12.62 -17.80
N HIS A 158 -15.40 -11.66 -18.25
CA HIS A 158 -15.94 -11.65 -19.61
C HIS A 158 -14.86 -11.46 -20.69
N TRP A 159 -13.71 -10.85 -20.35
CA TRP A 159 -12.56 -10.75 -21.25
C TRP A 159 -11.90 -12.11 -21.42
N SER A 160 -11.66 -12.80 -20.30
CA SER A 160 -11.14 -14.16 -20.27
C SER A 160 -12.08 -15.13 -20.99
N THR A 161 -13.39 -14.93 -20.90
CA THR A 161 -14.39 -15.71 -21.64
C THR A 161 -14.35 -15.43 -23.15
N ALA A 162 -14.22 -14.16 -23.55
CA ALA A 162 -14.19 -13.76 -24.95
C ALA A 162 -12.92 -14.22 -25.69
N TYR A 163 -11.76 -14.18 -25.02
CA TYR A 163 -10.46 -14.48 -25.62
C TYR A 163 -9.89 -15.86 -25.22
N GLY A 164 -10.46 -16.51 -24.21
CA GLY A 164 -10.04 -17.82 -23.72
C GLY A 164 -8.60 -17.84 -23.23
N SER A 165 -7.92 -18.97 -23.46
CA SER A 165 -6.52 -19.18 -23.08
C SER A 165 -5.53 -18.27 -23.82
N SER A 166 -5.95 -17.62 -24.92
CA SER A 166 -5.10 -16.68 -25.66
C SER A 166 -5.01 -15.29 -25.02
N PHE A 167 -5.79 -15.04 -23.96
CA PHE A 167 -5.93 -13.71 -23.38
C PHE A 167 -4.59 -13.12 -22.86
N PRO A 168 -3.78 -13.82 -22.06
CA PRO A 168 -2.50 -13.28 -21.59
C PRO A 168 -1.53 -12.97 -22.73
N THR A 169 -1.46 -13.84 -23.75
CA THR A 169 -0.62 -13.63 -24.94
C THR A 169 -1.04 -12.39 -25.71
N ARG A 170 -2.35 -12.15 -25.86
CA ARG A 170 -2.87 -10.94 -26.52
C ARG A 170 -2.51 -9.66 -25.76
N ILE A 171 -2.61 -9.68 -24.43
CA ILE A 171 -2.18 -8.56 -23.59
C ILE A 171 -0.69 -8.27 -23.81
N MET A 172 0.14 -9.32 -23.76
CA MET A 172 1.59 -9.19 -23.96
C MET A 172 1.93 -8.61 -25.33
N THR A 173 1.33 -9.14 -26.41
CA THR A 173 1.56 -8.61 -27.77
C THR A 173 1.11 -7.15 -27.89
N ALA A 174 -0.03 -6.78 -27.32
CA ALA A 174 -0.52 -5.41 -27.36
C ALA A 174 0.36 -4.44 -26.55
N LEU A 175 0.92 -4.88 -25.42
CA LEU A 175 1.88 -4.08 -24.64
C LEU A 175 3.19 -3.86 -25.40
N GLU A 176 3.73 -4.88 -26.06
CA GLU A 176 4.91 -4.74 -26.91
C GLU A 176 4.66 -3.81 -28.10
N ASP A 177 3.50 -3.94 -28.74
CA ASP A 177 3.09 -3.05 -29.84
C ASP A 177 2.99 -1.59 -29.36
N ALA A 178 2.33 -1.35 -28.23
CA ALA A 178 2.23 -0.01 -27.64
C ALA A 178 3.62 0.56 -27.27
N ARG A 179 4.55 -0.28 -26.81
CA ARG A 179 5.93 0.14 -26.49
C ARG A 179 6.70 0.57 -27.73
N ILE A 180 6.53 -0.13 -28.85
CA ILE A 180 7.21 0.17 -30.12
C ILE A 180 6.58 1.41 -30.78
N ASN A 181 5.26 1.50 -30.80
CA ASN A 181 4.52 2.55 -31.51
C ASN A 181 4.40 3.85 -30.69
N HIS A 182 4.47 3.76 -29.35
CA HIS A 182 4.30 4.91 -28.45
C HIS A 182 5.40 4.96 -27.36
N PRO A 183 6.68 5.15 -27.74
CA PRO A 183 7.80 5.11 -26.79
C PRO A 183 7.78 6.27 -25.77
N THR A 184 7.06 7.35 -26.04
CA THR A 184 6.93 8.51 -25.14
C THR A 184 5.84 8.35 -24.09
N GLU A 185 4.94 7.37 -24.24
CA GLU A 185 3.89 7.12 -23.26
C GLU A 185 4.48 6.56 -21.97
N THR A 186 3.87 6.90 -20.85
CA THR A 186 4.15 6.25 -19.57
C THR A 186 3.64 4.81 -19.58
N PHE A 187 4.14 3.99 -18.66
CA PHE A 187 3.69 2.60 -18.53
C PHE A 187 2.17 2.51 -18.28
N GLU A 188 1.63 3.39 -17.43
CA GLU A 188 0.20 3.45 -17.12
C GLU A 188 -0.65 3.78 -18.34
N GLU A 189 -0.21 4.76 -19.14
CA GLU A 189 -0.88 5.13 -20.38
C GLU A 189 -0.87 3.97 -21.38
N ARG A 190 0.25 3.25 -21.50
CA ARG A 190 0.32 2.04 -22.36
C ARG A 190 -0.63 0.95 -21.89
N VAL A 191 -0.67 0.66 -20.58
CA VAL A 191 -1.58 -0.35 -20.03
C VAL A 191 -3.04 0.04 -20.28
N LEU A 192 -3.40 1.31 -20.05
CA LEU A 192 -4.75 1.81 -20.33
C LEU A 192 -5.10 1.68 -21.82
N ARG A 193 -4.19 2.07 -22.72
CA ARG A 193 -4.37 1.92 -24.18
C ARG A 193 -4.60 0.47 -24.57
N VAL A 194 -3.82 -0.46 -24.02
CA VAL A 194 -3.97 -1.90 -24.26
C VAL A 194 -5.33 -2.39 -23.79
N CYS A 195 -5.78 -1.99 -22.60
CA CYS A 195 -7.11 -2.33 -22.12
C CYS A 195 -8.20 -1.78 -23.06
N GLU A 196 -8.11 -0.53 -23.48
CA GLU A 196 -9.10 0.03 -24.42
C GLU A 196 -9.11 -0.70 -25.77
N THR A 197 -7.95 -1.14 -26.25
CA THR A 197 -7.81 -1.87 -27.52
C THR A 197 -8.38 -3.29 -27.45
N LEU A 198 -8.19 -3.95 -26.30
CA LEU A 198 -8.65 -5.31 -26.05
C LEU A 198 -10.06 -5.38 -25.45
N ARG A 199 -10.79 -4.26 -25.34
CA ARG A 199 -12.15 -4.27 -24.79
C ARG A 199 -13.06 -5.12 -25.70
N PRO A 200 -13.66 -6.21 -25.19
CA PRO A 200 -14.62 -7.00 -25.95
C PRO A 200 -15.81 -6.11 -26.29
N HIS A 201 -16.20 -6.08 -27.57
CA HIS A 201 -17.42 -5.38 -27.96
C HIS A 201 -18.63 -6.19 -27.48
N PRO A 202 -19.65 -5.55 -26.89
CA PRO A 202 -20.87 -6.25 -26.52
C PRO A 202 -21.45 -6.86 -27.79
N LEU A 203 -21.68 -8.17 -27.76
CA LEU A 203 -22.42 -8.86 -28.81
C LEU A 203 -23.81 -8.23 -28.85
N THR A 204 -24.06 -7.38 -29.83
CA THR A 204 -25.41 -6.88 -30.13
C THR A 204 -26.22 -8.07 -30.62
N SER A 205 -26.97 -8.70 -29.71
CA SER A 205 -27.96 -9.74 -30.03
C SER A 205 -29.24 -9.11 -30.56
#